data_AF-A0A2U3Q9M2-F1
#
_entry.id   AF-A0A2U3Q9M2-F1
#
_cell.length_a   1.000
_cell.length_b   1.000
_cell.length_c   1.000
_cell.angle_alpha   90.00
_cell.angle_beta   90.00
_cell.angle_gamma   90.00
#
_symmetry.space_group_name_H-M   'P 1'
#
loop_
_entity.id
_entity.type
_entity.pdbx_description
1 polymer ?
#
loop_
_entity_poly.entity_id
_entity_poly.type
_entity_poly.pdbx_seq_one_letter_code
_entity_poly.pdbx_strand_id
1 'polypeptide(L)'
;MSLIQRSKNLWEFQDSCNVYVLKSGADCLLIDTGSGAIMQHLPAIGIERVAWVLHTHHHRDQCWGTPIVQKAGAKIAVPEYERHLFDNAEAYWQAKRIYGNYNDTNTFFSLGTDLSIDAVLEDYGTFVWKEYEFRVLPAKGHTYGMVSLIVEVDGRKVAFTGDLMTSGGKLYQLHAMEYSYGSLVGVEFTMQSILALKQEDVSTAYPSHGAPIREVAGDIRKLESRLDALANLGRLFTSGWNRSDWQTIRESKLQPITKHLLWAGPHTCSNFYIVLSGSGHAMLIDYGLTSSAHLHFSNDHGSYQALRFVQHHLEQLRDDYGVQEIELVIPTHIHDDHVCGIPFLQRHFGTQCWALDCVAEIIADPPAWASTPCCFHKPIKVQRILRDGEAFHWRGVDFEIYHAPGQTEYHAAILGKIDGKRIVFGGDNLFLFNPQAGGIEREIAIQSTVMRNSFQLEMHRRCASVIRATNPDLVCPGHGELIPMDQSRVAEYTDYIERKEVAFRNIVAEPADHFIDLFWARMLPYLSEAQPNSEIAYTITIRNNLERRAVYSARLLPASGWTSHEQVGRITLGPTERGEIVLRATAPAQGDPRRRLMTAEILIDDVSQGPVCEALVSVLD
;
A
#
# COMPACT_ATOMS: atom_id res chain seq x y z
N MET A 1 -6.74 26.88 -14.93
CA MET A 1 -5.59 26.30 -15.66
C MET A 1 -5.76 26.59 -17.15
N SER A 2 -4.70 26.55 -17.96
CA SER A 2 -4.74 26.86 -19.40
C SER A 2 -4.16 25.72 -20.24
N LEU A 3 -4.71 25.48 -21.42
CA LEU A 3 -4.18 24.52 -22.40
C LEU A 3 -2.79 24.95 -22.88
N ILE A 4 -1.83 24.03 -22.83
CA ILE A 4 -0.44 24.22 -23.26
C ILE A 4 -0.27 23.60 -24.65
N GLN A 5 0.02 24.42 -25.65
CA GLN A 5 0.26 23.91 -27.01
C GLN A 5 1.61 23.20 -27.09
N ARG A 6 1.62 21.92 -27.48
CA ARG A 6 2.85 21.12 -27.66
C ARG A 6 3.27 21.02 -29.13
N SER A 7 2.30 20.99 -30.04
CA SER A 7 2.49 21.10 -31.50
C SER A 7 1.26 21.74 -32.16
N LYS A 8 1.17 21.72 -33.50
CA LYS A 8 0.03 22.31 -34.21
C LYS A 8 -1.29 21.67 -33.78
N ASN A 9 -1.31 20.34 -33.65
CA ASN A 9 -2.51 19.56 -33.35
C ASN A 9 -2.47 18.84 -31.99
N LEU A 10 -1.41 19.04 -31.18
CA LEU A 10 -1.29 18.46 -29.84
C LEU A 10 -1.28 19.52 -28.75
N TRP A 11 -2.14 19.34 -27.75
CA TRP A 11 -2.22 20.18 -26.55
C TRP A 11 -2.19 19.34 -25.28
N GLU A 12 -1.79 19.96 -24.18
CA GLU A 12 -1.77 19.38 -22.83
C GLU A 12 -2.60 20.25 -21.89
N PHE A 13 -3.40 19.61 -21.05
CA PHE A 13 -4.11 20.22 -19.94
C PHE A 13 -3.62 19.58 -18.65
N GLN A 14 -3.10 20.38 -17.73
CA GLN A 14 -2.68 19.91 -16.41
C GLN A 14 -3.91 19.86 -15.50
N ASP A 15 -4.18 18.71 -14.91
CA ASP A 15 -5.31 18.42 -14.01
C ASP A 15 -4.81 17.50 -12.88
N SER A 16 -5.68 16.66 -12.29
CA SER A 16 -5.27 15.52 -11.45
C SER A 16 -4.25 14.61 -12.14
N CYS A 17 -4.30 14.54 -13.47
CA CYS A 17 -3.23 14.04 -14.34
C CYS A 17 -3.07 14.98 -15.54
N ASN A 18 -2.03 14.80 -16.34
CA ASN A 18 -1.92 15.42 -17.66
C ASN A 18 -2.94 14.78 -18.60
N VAL A 19 -3.82 15.61 -19.18
CA VAL A 19 -4.78 15.20 -20.22
C VAL A 19 -4.29 15.75 -21.56
N TYR A 20 -4.17 14.88 -22.56
CA TYR A 20 -3.67 15.28 -23.88
C TYR A 20 -4.78 15.37 -24.91
N VAL A 21 -4.73 16.39 -25.76
CA VAL A 21 -5.73 16.65 -26.81
C VAL A 21 -5.08 16.50 -28.18
N LEU A 22 -5.61 15.59 -28.99
CA LEU A 22 -5.29 15.48 -30.41
C LEU A 22 -6.42 16.07 -31.25
N LYS A 23 -6.14 17.17 -31.95
CA LYS A 23 -7.11 17.96 -32.70
C LYS A 23 -7.23 17.50 -34.15
N SER A 24 -8.45 17.37 -34.67
CA SER A 24 -8.75 17.17 -36.10
C SER A 24 -9.97 18.00 -36.51
N GLY A 25 -9.70 19.17 -37.08
CA GLY A 25 -10.73 20.17 -37.39
C GLY A 25 -11.36 20.73 -36.11
N ALA A 26 -12.69 20.63 -36.00
CA ALA A 26 -13.45 21.01 -34.81
C ALA A 26 -13.67 19.85 -33.80
N ASP A 27 -13.16 18.65 -34.12
CA ASP A 27 -13.22 17.50 -33.20
C ASP A 27 -11.87 17.26 -32.52
N CYS A 28 -11.88 16.62 -31.36
CA CYS A 28 -10.68 16.09 -30.73
C CYS A 28 -10.84 14.66 -30.20
N LEU A 29 -9.71 14.01 -29.97
CA LEU A 29 -9.55 12.81 -29.15
C LEU A 29 -8.75 13.18 -27.91
N LEU A 30 -9.16 12.66 -26.75
CA LEU A 30 -8.46 12.84 -25.49
C LEU A 30 -7.69 11.56 -25.12
N ILE A 31 -6.50 11.75 -24.54
CA ILE A 31 -5.81 10.71 -23.79
C ILE A 31 -6.03 10.99 -22.31
N ASP A 32 -6.67 10.04 -21.63
CA ASP A 32 -7.20 10.17 -20.28
C ASP A 32 -8.20 11.35 -20.13
N THR A 33 -8.78 11.55 -18.94
CA THR A 33 -9.77 12.62 -18.70
C THR A 33 -9.47 13.48 -17.48
N GLY A 34 -8.62 13.02 -16.57
CA GLY A 34 -8.40 13.70 -15.30
C GLY A 34 -9.75 13.91 -14.59
N SER A 35 -10.02 15.14 -14.15
CA SER A 35 -11.30 15.55 -13.57
C SER A 35 -12.42 15.81 -14.59
N GLY A 36 -12.08 15.85 -15.88
CA GLY A 36 -12.98 16.28 -16.95
C GLY A 36 -13.08 17.82 -17.08
N ALA A 37 -12.36 18.60 -16.26
CA ALA A 37 -12.34 20.06 -16.33
C ALA A 37 -11.89 20.60 -17.70
N ILE A 38 -11.11 19.81 -18.45
CA ILE A 38 -10.67 20.13 -19.81
C ILE A 38 -11.81 20.53 -20.75
N MET A 39 -13.02 19.98 -20.55
CA MET A 39 -14.20 20.26 -21.38
C MET A 39 -14.51 21.76 -21.48
N GLN A 40 -14.24 22.53 -20.42
CA GLN A 40 -14.48 23.97 -20.38
C GLN A 40 -13.43 24.78 -21.17
N HIS A 41 -12.29 24.17 -21.47
CA HIS A 41 -11.14 24.82 -22.11
C HIS A 41 -11.05 24.51 -23.61
N LEU A 42 -11.65 23.41 -24.07
CA LEU A 42 -11.65 22.98 -25.47
C LEU A 42 -12.15 24.05 -26.48
N PRO A 43 -13.21 24.84 -26.20
CA PRO A 43 -13.66 25.88 -27.13
C PRO A 43 -12.59 26.93 -27.45
N ALA A 44 -11.68 27.21 -26.52
CA ALA A 44 -10.62 28.21 -26.70
C ALA A 44 -9.61 27.83 -27.80
N ILE A 45 -9.52 26.54 -28.15
CA ILE A 45 -8.68 26.03 -29.24
C ILE A 45 -9.48 25.62 -30.47
N GLY A 46 -10.76 26.01 -30.54
CA GLY A 46 -11.66 25.75 -31.66
C GLY A 46 -12.16 24.31 -31.75
N ILE A 47 -12.28 23.62 -30.61
CA ILE A 47 -12.89 22.30 -30.50
C ILE A 47 -14.35 22.45 -30.08
N GLU A 48 -15.24 21.79 -30.80
CA GLU A 48 -16.68 21.74 -30.55
C GLU A 48 -17.13 20.38 -30.00
N ARG A 49 -16.37 19.31 -30.27
CA ARG A 49 -16.74 17.94 -29.88
C ARG A 49 -15.54 17.08 -29.51
N VAL A 50 -15.66 16.36 -28.41
CA VAL A 50 -14.78 15.22 -28.09
C VAL A 50 -15.36 13.97 -28.74
N ALA A 51 -14.64 13.38 -29.67
CA ALA A 51 -15.08 12.17 -30.37
C ALA A 51 -14.76 10.89 -29.59
N TRP A 52 -13.55 10.83 -29.03
CA TRP A 52 -13.03 9.67 -28.32
C TRP A 52 -12.22 10.07 -27.10
N VAL A 53 -12.24 9.20 -26.09
CA VAL A 53 -11.30 9.16 -24.97
C VAL A 53 -10.61 7.80 -25.01
N LEU A 54 -9.28 7.80 -24.99
CA LEU A 54 -8.45 6.61 -24.87
C LEU A 54 -7.78 6.64 -23.49
N HIS A 55 -8.02 5.61 -22.68
CA HIS A 55 -7.39 5.48 -21.37
C HIS A 55 -6.07 4.72 -21.44
N THR A 56 -5.07 5.20 -20.71
CA THR A 56 -3.78 4.51 -20.56
C THR A 56 -3.88 3.39 -19.52
N HIS A 57 -4.57 3.64 -18.41
CA HIS A 57 -4.88 2.68 -17.36
C HIS A 57 -6.09 3.10 -16.50
N HIS A 58 -6.47 2.26 -15.55
CA HIS A 58 -7.72 2.35 -14.79
C HIS A 58 -7.72 3.25 -13.54
N HIS A 59 -6.62 3.93 -13.21
CA HIS A 59 -6.55 4.69 -11.96
C HIS A 59 -7.51 5.90 -11.99
N ARG A 60 -8.19 6.14 -10.87
CA ARG A 60 -9.28 7.12 -10.76
C ARG A 60 -8.79 8.53 -11.08
N ASP A 61 -7.62 8.94 -10.63
CA ASP A 61 -7.05 10.26 -10.92
C ASP A 61 -6.95 10.56 -12.42
N GLN A 62 -6.90 9.53 -13.27
CA GLN A 62 -6.90 9.68 -14.72
C GLN A 62 -8.28 9.61 -15.38
N CYS A 63 -9.24 8.91 -14.78
CA CYS A 63 -10.50 8.56 -15.44
C CYS A 63 -11.77 8.99 -14.71
N TRP A 64 -11.67 9.65 -13.55
CA TRP A 64 -12.84 10.08 -12.77
C TRP A 64 -13.71 11.14 -13.46
N GLY A 65 -13.15 11.89 -14.40
CA GLY A 65 -13.87 12.82 -15.27
C GLY A 65 -14.62 12.15 -16.43
N THR A 66 -14.39 10.86 -16.70
CA THR A 66 -14.93 10.17 -17.88
C THR A 66 -16.46 10.20 -17.98
N PRO A 67 -17.26 10.07 -16.89
CA PRO A 67 -18.71 10.24 -16.97
C PRO A 67 -19.17 11.59 -17.54
N ILE A 68 -18.43 12.68 -17.25
CA ILE A 68 -18.74 14.02 -17.76
C ILE A 68 -18.55 14.07 -19.27
N VAL A 69 -17.42 13.53 -19.75
CA VAL A 69 -17.04 13.54 -21.16
C VAL A 69 -17.95 12.59 -21.97
N GLN A 70 -18.29 11.42 -21.41
CA GLN A 70 -19.20 10.45 -22.02
C GLN A 70 -20.63 11.01 -22.13
N LYS A 71 -21.13 11.71 -21.10
CA LYS A 71 -22.43 12.40 -21.15
C LYS A 71 -22.49 13.48 -22.23
N ALA A 72 -21.34 14.07 -22.58
CA ALA A 72 -21.21 15.00 -23.69
C ALA A 72 -21.13 14.32 -25.08
N GLY A 73 -21.18 12.99 -25.13
CA GLY A 73 -21.27 12.19 -26.36
C GLY A 73 -19.95 11.57 -26.84
N ALA A 74 -18.87 11.64 -26.05
CA ALA A 74 -17.62 10.99 -26.39
C ALA A 74 -17.72 9.46 -26.24
N LYS A 75 -17.04 8.74 -27.14
CA LYS A 75 -16.86 7.29 -27.05
C LYS A 75 -15.62 6.94 -26.23
N ILE A 76 -15.65 5.81 -25.53
CA ILE A 76 -14.60 5.41 -24.59
C ILE A 76 -13.89 4.13 -25.06
N ALA A 77 -12.57 4.20 -25.12
CA ALA A 77 -11.68 3.06 -25.38
C ALA A 77 -10.74 2.83 -24.19
N VAL A 78 -10.63 1.58 -23.74
CA VAL A 78 -9.84 1.20 -22.55
C VAL A 78 -8.92 0.00 -22.85
N PRO A 79 -7.83 -0.20 -22.08
CA PRO A 79 -6.95 -1.35 -22.23
C PRO A 79 -7.69 -2.69 -22.08
N GLU A 80 -7.38 -3.65 -22.95
CA GLU A 80 -7.99 -4.99 -22.92
C GLU A 80 -7.92 -5.67 -21.56
N TYR A 81 -6.73 -5.67 -20.95
CA TYR A 81 -6.47 -6.36 -19.69
C TYR A 81 -6.95 -5.60 -18.45
N GLU A 82 -7.46 -4.38 -18.60
CA GLU A 82 -8.01 -3.59 -17.49
C GLU A 82 -9.49 -3.22 -17.68
N ARG A 83 -10.11 -3.61 -18.80
CA ARG A 83 -11.50 -3.31 -19.13
C ARG A 83 -12.47 -3.58 -17.97
N HIS A 84 -12.30 -4.70 -17.28
CA HIS A 84 -13.12 -5.11 -16.14
C HIS A 84 -13.09 -4.13 -14.95
N LEU A 85 -12.06 -3.29 -14.83
CA LEU A 85 -11.94 -2.23 -13.82
C LEU A 85 -12.65 -0.93 -14.25
N PHE A 86 -13.19 -0.89 -15.47
CA PHE A 86 -14.04 0.19 -15.98
C PHE A 86 -15.50 -0.24 -16.13
N ASP A 87 -15.80 -1.36 -16.80
CA ASP A 87 -17.18 -1.78 -17.13
C ASP A 87 -17.79 -2.79 -16.15
N ASN A 88 -17.02 -3.25 -15.16
CA ASN A 88 -17.45 -4.15 -14.10
C ASN A 88 -16.86 -3.75 -12.74
N ALA A 89 -16.64 -2.44 -12.57
CA ALA A 89 -16.08 -1.82 -11.38
C ALA A 89 -16.94 -2.07 -10.13
N GLU A 90 -18.27 -2.04 -10.25
CA GLU A 90 -19.17 -2.29 -9.11
C GLU A 90 -19.05 -3.72 -8.59
N ALA A 91 -18.99 -4.70 -9.49
CA ALA A 91 -18.81 -6.11 -9.12
C ALA A 91 -17.40 -6.36 -8.56
N TYR A 92 -16.39 -5.68 -9.11
CA TYR A 92 -15.04 -5.70 -8.58
C TYR A 92 -15.04 -5.27 -7.10
N TRP A 93 -15.67 -4.15 -6.73
CA TRP A 93 -15.77 -3.72 -5.34
C TRP A 93 -16.64 -4.64 -4.46
N GLN A 94 -17.61 -5.37 -5.03
CA GLN A 94 -18.32 -6.44 -4.32
C GLN A 94 -17.48 -7.69 -4.06
N ALA A 95 -16.50 -7.99 -4.90
CA ALA A 95 -15.64 -9.16 -4.75
C ALA A 95 -14.36 -8.84 -3.96
N LYS A 96 -13.90 -7.58 -3.99
CA LYS A 96 -12.61 -7.17 -3.42
C LYS A 96 -12.50 -7.55 -1.95
N ARG A 97 -11.43 -8.27 -1.61
CA ARG A 97 -11.10 -8.65 -0.24
C ARG A 97 -10.64 -7.41 0.54
N ILE A 98 -11.19 -7.22 1.73
CA ILE A 98 -10.84 -6.10 2.62
C ILE A 98 -9.93 -6.60 3.74
N TYR A 99 -10.40 -7.58 4.51
CA TYR A 99 -9.65 -8.13 5.64
C TYR A 99 -8.69 -9.22 5.23
N GLY A 100 -7.57 -9.32 5.95
CA GLY A 100 -6.46 -10.20 5.62
C GLY A 100 -6.07 -10.13 4.15
N ASN A 101 -5.99 -8.91 3.64
CA ASN A 101 -5.61 -8.65 2.27
C ASN A 101 -4.08 -8.61 2.18
N TYR A 102 -3.53 -9.49 1.34
CA TYR A 102 -2.11 -9.61 0.99
C TYR A 102 -1.87 -9.26 -0.49
N ASN A 103 -2.89 -8.71 -1.16
CA ASN A 103 -2.79 -8.21 -2.52
C ASN A 103 -2.52 -6.70 -2.48
N ASP A 104 -1.31 -6.34 -2.89
CA ASP A 104 -0.84 -4.95 -2.89
C ASP A 104 -0.99 -4.27 -4.24
N THR A 105 -1.44 -4.99 -5.27
CA THR A 105 -1.73 -4.44 -6.60
C THR A 105 -2.65 -3.24 -6.47
N ASN A 106 -2.28 -2.12 -7.12
CA ASN A 106 -2.91 -0.80 -7.02
C ASN A 106 -4.36 -0.65 -7.53
N THR A 107 -5.08 -1.75 -7.69
CA THR A 107 -6.52 -1.79 -8.04
C THR A 107 -7.45 -1.10 -7.04
N PHE A 108 -6.96 -0.64 -5.87
CA PHE A 108 -7.69 0.24 -4.94
C PHE A 108 -8.01 1.60 -5.54
N PHE A 109 -7.26 2.02 -6.55
CA PHE A 109 -7.50 3.25 -7.30
C PHE A 109 -8.44 3.05 -8.49
N SER A 110 -9.22 1.97 -8.57
CA SER A 110 -10.22 1.79 -9.64
C SER A 110 -11.46 2.66 -9.42
N LEU A 111 -12.20 2.93 -10.50
CA LEU A 111 -13.51 3.59 -10.44
C LEU A 111 -14.49 2.84 -9.53
N GLY A 112 -15.48 3.55 -8.99
CA GLY A 112 -16.51 2.99 -8.12
C GLY A 112 -17.79 2.56 -8.84
N THR A 113 -17.94 2.93 -10.12
CA THR A 113 -19.15 2.76 -10.92
C THR A 113 -18.81 2.31 -12.32
N ASP A 114 -19.64 1.45 -12.90
CA ASP A 114 -19.44 0.92 -14.25
C ASP A 114 -19.57 2.03 -15.30
N LEU A 115 -18.69 1.98 -16.30
CA LEU A 115 -18.75 2.81 -17.50
C LEU A 115 -19.20 1.99 -18.71
N SER A 116 -19.89 2.64 -19.64
CA SER A 116 -20.11 2.05 -20.96
C SER A 116 -18.82 2.14 -21.77
N ILE A 117 -18.36 1.03 -22.33
CA ILE A 117 -17.13 0.95 -23.11
C ILE A 117 -17.45 0.68 -24.57
N ASP A 118 -16.98 1.56 -25.46
CA ASP A 118 -17.26 1.51 -26.89
C ASP A 118 -16.22 0.69 -27.67
N ALA A 119 -14.98 0.65 -27.18
CA ALA A 119 -13.89 -0.08 -27.82
C ALA A 119 -12.84 -0.57 -26.81
N VAL A 120 -12.06 -1.55 -27.24
CA VAL A 120 -10.92 -2.09 -26.50
C VAL A 120 -9.63 -1.73 -27.23
N LEU A 121 -8.62 -1.32 -26.47
CA LEU A 121 -7.25 -1.17 -26.94
C LEU A 121 -6.57 -2.54 -26.82
N GLU A 122 -6.59 -3.29 -27.91
CA GLU A 122 -6.00 -4.63 -28.01
C GLU A 122 -4.47 -4.53 -28.07
N ASP A 123 -3.79 -5.34 -27.27
CA ASP A 123 -2.33 -5.36 -27.17
C ASP A 123 -1.66 -5.62 -28.53
N TYR A 124 -0.66 -4.81 -28.89
CA TYR A 124 0.01 -4.80 -30.19
C TYR A 124 -0.89 -4.49 -31.40
N GLY A 125 -2.17 -4.17 -31.15
CA GLY A 125 -3.12 -3.75 -32.15
C GLY A 125 -2.97 -2.29 -32.55
N THR A 126 -3.87 -1.87 -33.44
CA THR A 126 -3.95 -0.51 -33.94
C THR A 126 -5.34 0.05 -33.70
N PHE A 127 -5.42 1.22 -33.07
CA PHE A 127 -6.65 2.01 -32.96
C PHE A 127 -6.60 3.19 -33.93
N VAL A 128 -7.59 3.31 -34.81
CA VAL A 128 -7.62 4.36 -35.86
C VAL A 128 -8.74 5.35 -35.60
N TRP A 129 -8.39 6.64 -35.55
CA TRP A 129 -9.36 7.74 -35.56
C TRP A 129 -8.91 8.86 -36.49
N LYS A 130 -9.63 9.00 -37.61
CA LYS A 130 -9.31 9.97 -38.68
C LYS A 130 -7.86 9.84 -39.15
N GLU A 131 -7.05 10.89 -39.04
CA GLU A 131 -5.63 10.90 -39.41
C GLU A 131 -4.69 10.27 -38.36
N TYR A 132 -5.22 9.91 -37.18
CA TYR A 132 -4.41 9.35 -36.09
C TYR A 132 -4.51 7.83 -36.05
N GLU A 133 -3.37 7.18 -36.25
CA GLU A 133 -3.19 5.74 -36.14
C GLU A 133 -2.35 5.43 -34.89
N PHE A 134 -2.99 4.90 -33.85
CA PHE A 134 -2.35 4.57 -32.58
C PHE A 134 -1.95 3.11 -32.55
N ARG A 135 -0.66 2.84 -32.40
CA ARG A 135 -0.16 1.52 -32.00
C ARG A 135 -0.32 1.38 -30.49
N VAL A 136 -0.98 0.31 -30.06
CA VAL A 136 -1.18 -0.03 -28.65
C VAL A 136 -0.02 -0.91 -28.21
N LEU A 137 0.90 -0.35 -27.42
CA LEU A 137 2.05 -1.09 -26.89
C LEU A 137 1.75 -1.50 -25.44
N PRO A 138 1.79 -2.79 -25.08
CA PRO A 138 1.66 -3.22 -23.69
C PRO A 138 2.78 -2.63 -22.85
N ALA A 139 2.44 -2.06 -21.69
CA ALA A 139 3.36 -1.27 -20.88
C ALA A 139 3.30 -1.64 -19.39
N LYS A 140 3.06 -2.91 -19.08
CA LYS A 140 2.94 -3.45 -17.71
C LYS A 140 4.01 -2.88 -16.77
N GLY A 141 3.60 -2.41 -15.61
CA GLY A 141 4.48 -1.73 -14.66
C GLY A 141 3.68 -1.14 -13.51
N HIS A 142 3.32 0.14 -13.61
CA HIS A 142 2.49 0.87 -12.63
C HIS A 142 1.14 0.20 -12.38
N THR A 143 0.54 -0.35 -13.44
CA THR A 143 -0.58 -1.29 -13.33
C THR A 143 -0.36 -2.50 -14.22
N TYR A 144 -1.17 -3.54 -14.02
CA TYR A 144 -0.98 -4.83 -14.70
C TYR A 144 -1.26 -4.75 -16.21
N GLY A 145 -2.32 -4.04 -16.62
CA GLY A 145 -2.76 -4.01 -18.01
C GLY A 145 -2.63 -2.65 -18.67
N MET A 146 -1.81 -1.74 -18.12
CA MET A 146 -1.57 -0.43 -18.75
C MET A 146 -0.92 -0.55 -20.13
N VAL A 147 -1.20 0.42 -20.97
CA VAL A 147 -0.65 0.53 -22.34
C VAL A 147 0.02 1.88 -22.57
N SER A 148 1.01 1.88 -23.45
CA SER A 148 1.52 3.10 -24.09
C SER A 148 0.92 3.24 -25.48
N LEU A 149 0.45 4.44 -25.81
CA LEU A 149 -0.20 4.74 -27.09
C LEU A 149 0.75 5.53 -27.99
N ILE A 150 1.14 4.94 -29.12
CA ILE A 150 2.17 5.50 -30.00
C ILE A 150 1.54 5.96 -31.30
N VAL A 151 1.80 7.20 -31.71
CA VAL A 151 1.14 7.83 -32.86
C VAL A 151 2.05 8.86 -33.53
N GLU A 152 1.86 9.09 -34.83
CA GLU A 152 2.49 10.22 -35.51
C GLU A 152 1.59 11.47 -35.41
N VAL A 153 2.15 12.56 -34.88
CA VAL A 153 1.46 13.86 -34.78
C VAL A 153 2.34 14.95 -35.38
N ASP A 154 1.82 15.68 -36.37
CA ASP A 154 2.53 16.75 -37.06
C ASP A 154 3.91 16.33 -37.60
N GLY A 155 4.01 15.11 -38.13
CA GLY A 155 5.24 14.54 -38.70
C GLY A 155 6.26 14.05 -37.66
N ARG A 156 5.84 13.85 -36.40
CA ARG A 156 6.69 13.32 -35.32
C ARG A 156 6.04 12.13 -34.65
N LYS A 157 6.78 11.04 -34.51
CA LYS A 157 6.36 9.86 -33.75
C LYS A 157 6.47 10.15 -32.24
N VAL A 158 5.35 10.14 -31.53
CA VAL A 158 5.26 10.41 -30.09
C VAL A 158 4.59 9.25 -29.35
N ALA A 159 4.79 9.17 -28.04
CA ALA A 159 4.13 8.19 -27.18
C ALA A 159 3.41 8.88 -26.01
N PHE A 160 2.19 8.45 -25.71
CA PHE A 160 1.51 8.71 -24.43
C PHE A 160 1.72 7.50 -23.53
N THR A 161 2.49 7.66 -22.46
CA THR A 161 3.09 6.52 -21.73
C THR A 161 2.37 6.16 -20.43
N GLY A 162 1.25 6.82 -20.13
CA GLY A 162 0.64 6.70 -18.81
C GLY A 162 1.65 7.04 -17.71
N ASP A 163 1.66 6.22 -16.66
CA ASP A 163 2.60 6.33 -15.54
C ASP A 163 3.79 5.36 -15.64
N LEU A 164 4.15 4.91 -16.85
CA LEU A 164 5.26 3.97 -17.06
C LEU A 164 6.59 4.54 -16.57
N MET A 165 6.82 5.83 -16.86
CA MET A 165 8.01 6.57 -16.44
C MET A 165 7.76 8.07 -16.49
N THR A 166 8.49 8.82 -15.67
CA THR A 166 8.49 10.29 -15.66
C THR A 166 9.83 10.86 -16.12
N SER A 167 9.85 12.17 -16.41
CA SER A 167 11.05 12.87 -16.88
C SER A 167 12.25 12.68 -15.95
N GLY A 168 13.43 12.50 -16.56
CA GLY A 168 14.66 12.19 -15.86
C GLY A 168 14.86 10.71 -15.59
N GLY A 169 13.92 9.83 -15.98
CA GLY A 169 14.01 8.37 -15.81
C GLY A 169 13.64 7.91 -14.40
N LYS A 170 12.50 8.37 -13.89
CA LYS A 170 12.00 8.07 -12.53
C LYS A 170 10.65 7.37 -12.61
N LEU A 171 10.26 6.69 -11.53
CA LEU A 171 8.88 6.21 -11.36
C LEU A 171 7.98 7.37 -10.90
N TYR A 172 6.68 7.28 -11.19
CA TYR A 172 5.71 8.20 -10.57
C TYR A 172 5.52 7.86 -9.09
N GLN A 173 5.15 6.61 -8.79
CA GLN A 173 4.90 6.12 -7.43
C GLN A 173 5.61 4.78 -7.21
N LEU A 174 6.42 4.68 -6.15
CA LEU A 174 7.18 3.45 -5.88
C LEU A 174 6.26 2.30 -5.42
N HIS A 175 5.23 2.61 -4.63
CA HIS A 175 4.28 1.60 -4.14
C HIS A 175 3.53 0.86 -5.27
N ALA A 176 3.46 1.45 -6.47
CA ALA A 176 2.85 0.81 -7.63
C ALA A 176 3.64 -0.39 -8.18
N MET A 177 4.89 -0.55 -7.74
CA MET A 177 5.70 -1.70 -8.12
C MET A 177 5.36 -2.96 -7.29
N GLU A 178 4.56 -2.82 -6.23
CA GLU A 178 4.20 -3.92 -5.34
C GLU A 178 2.90 -4.60 -5.81
N TYR A 179 3.00 -5.87 -6.25
CA TYR A 179 1.85 -6.61 -6.78
C TYR A 179 1.28 -7.59 -5.75
N SER A 180 2.16 -8.22 -4.98
CA SER A 180 1.82 -9.02 -3.81
C SER A 180 2.64 -8.60 -2.62
N TYR A 181 2.28 -9.07 -1.44
CA TYR A 181 2.85 -8.64 -0.17
C TYR A 181 4.39 -8.70 -0.14
N GLY A 182 5.04 -7.53 -0.11
CA GLY A 182 6.49 -7.37 -0.16
C GLY A 182 7.14 -7.64 -1.52
N SER A 183 6.34 -7.79 -2.59
CA SER A 183 6.78 -8.22 -3.92
C SER A 183 6.88 -7.06 -4.91
N LEU A 184 8.07 -6.49 -5.10
CA LEU A 184 8.35 -5.41 -6.06
C LEU A 184 8.51 -5.91 -7.51
N VAL A 185 7.84 -6.99 -7.91
CA VAL A 185 7.92 -7.56 -9.26
C VAL A 185 7.53 -6.56 -10.36
N GLY A 186 6.78 -5.50 -10.02
CA GLY A 186 6.49 -4.38 -10.94
C GLY A 186 7.76 -3.69 -11.47
N VAL A 187 8.88 -3.77 -10.76
CA VAL A 187 10.21 -3.32 -11.24
C VAL A 187 10.61 -4.09 -12.49
N GLU A 188 10.50 -5.42 -12.47
CA GLU A 188 10.83 -6.26 -13.63
C GLU A 188 9.89 -5.97 -14.81
N PHE A 189 8.59 -5.85 -14.56
CA PHE A 189 7.63 -5.51 -15.60
C PHE A 189 7.96 -4.17 -16.24
N THR A 190 8.25 -3.15 -15.42
CA THR A 190 8.65 -1.82 -15.91
C THR A 190 9.93 -1.90 -16.75
N MET A 191 10.93 -2.66 -16.32
CA MET A 191 12.18 -2.86 -17.08
C MET A 191 11.91 -3.45 -18.47
N GLN A 192 11.03 -4.45 -18.57
CA GLN A 192 10.68 -5.06 -19.85
C GLN A 192 9.89 -4.09 -20.74
N SER A 193 8.96 -3.35 -20.16
CA SER A 193 8.11 -2.38 -20.86
C SER A 193 8.89 -1.19 -21.42
N ILE A 194 9.88 -0.66 -20.69
CA ILE A 194 10.71 0.44 -21.21
C ILE A 194 11.65 -0.01 -22.34
N LEU A 195 12.09 -1.28 -22.34
CA LEU A 195 12.85 -1.86 -23.45
C LEU A 195 12.01 -1.99 -24.70
N ALA A 196 10.73 -2.36 -24.57
CA ALA A 196 9.80 -2.35 -25.68
C ALA A 196 9.57 -0.93 -26.22
N LEU A 197 9.35 0.06 -25.34
CA LEU A 197 9.20 1.46 -25.74
C LEU A 197 10.45 2.00 -26.46
N LYS A 198 11.65 1.61 -26.01
CA LYS A 198 12.93 2.00 -26.63
C LYS A 198 13.04 1.57 -28.09
N GLN A 199 12.48 0.41 -28.45
CA GLN A 199 12.49 -0.11 -29.83
C GLN A 199 11.60 0.71 -30.77
N GLU A 200 10.69 1.51 -30.22
CA GLU A 200 9.74 2.31 -31.00
C GLU A 200 10.32 3.64 -31.49
N ASP A 201 11.51 4.04 -31.03
CA ASP A 201 12.23 5.25 -31.48
C ASP A 201 11.36 6.52 -31.52
N VAL A 202 10.63 6.76 -30.43
CA VAL A 202 9.73 7.92 -30.30
C VAL A 202 10.50 9.19 -29.95
N SER A 203 10.12 10.32 -30.55
CA SER A 203 10.83 11.60 -30.36
C SER A 203 10.52 12.25 -29.02
N THR A 204 9.30 12.05 -28.50
CA THR A 204 8.85 12.60 -27.22
C THR A 204 7.89 11.62 -26.56
N ALA A 205 8.05 11.40 -25.26
CA ALA A 205 7.09 10.68 -24.43
C ALA A 205 6.32 11.65 -23.53
N TYR A 206 5.01 11.45 -23.44
CA TYR A 206 4.07 12.29 -22.72
C TYR A 206 3.46 11.47 -21.57
N PRO A 207 3.98 11.62 -20.34
CA PRO A 207 3.50 10.87 -19.18
C PRO A 207 2.22 11.49 -18.61
N SER A 208 1.43 10.69 -17.88
CA SER A 208 0.24 11.20 -17.19
C SER A 208 0.59 12.04 -15.97
N HIS A 209 1.80 11.90 -15.41
CA HIS A 209 2.30 12.79 -14.36
C HIS A 209 3.72 13.30 -14.66
N GLY A 210 3.94 14.58 -14.38
CA GLY A 210 5.22 15.26 -14.60
C GLY A 210 5.38 15.90 -15.99
N ALA A 211 6.61 16.27 -16.33
CA ALA A 211 6.91 16.99 -17.58
C ALA A 211 7.12 16.05 -18.77
N PRO A 212 6.88 16.52 -20.03
CA PRO A 212 7.21 15.77 -21.22
C PRO A 212 8.68 15.33 -21.30
N ILE A 213 8.92 14.10 -21.76
CA ILE A 213 10.23 13.46 -21.86
C ILE A 213 10.74 13.64 -23.29
N ARG A 214 11.72 14.54 -23.48
CA ARG A 214 12.31 14.84 -24.81
C ARG A 214 13.55 14.00 -25.13
N GLU A 215 14.26 13.54 -24.09
CA GLU A 215 15.44 12.68 -24.22
C GLU A 215 15.07 11.23 -23.92
N VAL A 216 14.10 10.67 -24.65
CA VAL A 216 13.47 9.38 -24.31
C VAL A 216 14.50 8.26 -24.13
N ALA A 217 15.42 8.07 -25.08
CA ALA A 217 16.48 7.06 -24.96
C ALA A 217 17.46 7.34 -23.80
N GLY A 218 17.71 8.63 -23.48
CA GLY A 218 18.56 9.04 -22.38
C GLY A 218 17.92 8.80 -21.02
N ASP A 219 16.63 9.07 -20.90
CA ASP A 219 15.85 8.87 -19.67
C ASP A 219 15.52 7.38 -19.46
N ILE A 220 15.30 6.60 -20.53
CA ILE A 220 15.23 5.14 -20.46
C ILE A 220 16.53 4.58 -19.91
N ARG A 221 17.72 5.00 -20.40
CA ARG A 221 19.01 4.54 -19.84
C ARG A 221 19.18 4.88 -18.36
N LYS A 222 18.71 6.06 -17.92
CA LYS A 222 18.75 6.46 -16.50
C LYS A 222 17.81 5.60 -15.66
N LEU A 223 16.59 5.35 -16.15
CA LEU A 223 15.63 4.48 -15.47
C LEU A 223 16.12 3.02 -15.44
N GLU A 224 16.65 2.49 -16.55
CA GLU A 224 17.30 1.18 -16.63
C GLU A 224 18.39 1.04 -15.56
N SER A 225 19.33 1.98 -15.48
CA SER A 225 20.40 1.94 -14.47
C SER A 225 19.90 2.03 -13.02
N ARG A 226 18.79 2.72 -12.78
CA ARG A 226 18.19 2.87 -11.43
C ARG A 226 17.35 1.66 -11.03
N LEU A 227 16.58 1.10 -11.97
CA LEU A 227 15.85 -0.14 -11.77
C LEU A 227 16.82 -1.32 -11.62
N ASP A 228 17.93 -1.34 -12.34
CA ASP A 228 19.01 -2.33 -12.16
C ASP A 228 19.64 -2.20 -10.77
N ALA A 229 19.84 -0.99 -10.25
CA ALA A 229 20.28 -0.79 -8.87
C ALA A 229 19.24 -1.30 -7.84
N LEU A 230 17.94 -1.10 -8.08
CA LEU A 230 16.85 -1.62 -7.23
C LEU A 230 16.74 -3.15 -7.32
N ALA A 231 16.86 -3.72 -8.52
CA ALA A 231 16.84 -5.16 -8.78
C ALA A 231 18.07 -5.86 -8.19
N ASN A 232 19.22 -5.19 -8.13
CA ASN A 232 20.44 -5.73 -7.51
C ASN A 232 20.44 -5.66 -5.96
N LEU A 233 19.40 -5.09 -5.34
CA LEU A 233 19.18 -5.18 -3.88
C LEU A 233 18.48 -6.47 -3.45
N GLY A 234 17.80 -7.19 -4.37
CA GLY A 234 17.04 -8.41 -4.03
C GLY A 234 16.71 -9.42 -5.15
N ARG A 235 17.12 -9.20 -6.41
CA ARG A 235 16.71 -9.99 -7.61
C ARG A 235 15.18 -10.03 -7.83
N LEU A 236 14.69 -10.90 -8.73
CA LEU A 236 13.27 -11.18 -9.03
C LEU A 236 12.48 -11.82 -7.87
N PHE A 237 13.04 -11.78 -6.66
CA PHE A 237 12.44 -12.28 -5.43
C PHE A 237 12.71 -11.26 -4.32
N THR A 238 11.85 -10.25 -4.17
CA THR A 238 11.92 -9.37 -2.98
C THR A 238 11.42 -10.05 -1.69
N SER A 239 11.23 -11.37 -1.72
CA SER A 239 11.16 -12.23 -0.54
C SER A 239 12.03 -13.46 -0.75
N GLY A 240 13.29 -13.39 -0.32
CA GLY A 240 14.13 -14.58 -0.16
C GLY A 240 13.52 -15.49 0.89
N TRP A 241 12.77 -16.51 0.45
CA TRP A 241 12.27 -17.58 1.32
C TRP A 241 12.95 -18.89 0.96
N ASN A 242 14.09 -19.17 1.60
CA ASN A 242 14.64 -20.52 1.65
C ASN A 242 13.84 -21.32 2.69
N ARG A 243 12.83 -22.07 2.25
CA ARG A 243 12.22 -23.08 3.12
C ARG A 243 12.81 -24.45 2.89
N SER A 244 13.42 -24.97 3.93
CA SER A 244 13.85 -26.35 4.08
C SER A 244 12.69 -27.25 4.53
N ASP A 245 11.58 -27.29 3.78
CA ASP A 245 10.41 -28.09 4.14
C ASP A 245 10.47 -29.48 3.49
N TRP A 246 11.44 -30.32 3.89
CA TRP A 246 11.50 -31.75 3.48
C TRP A 246 10.86 -32.70 4.51
N GLN A 247 10.39 -32.20 5.65
CA GLN A 247 9.75 -33.00 6.69
C GLN A 247 8.29 -32.61 6.88
N THR A 248 7.38 -33.57 6.70
CA THR A 248 5.99 -33.42 7.11
C THR A 248 5.92 -33.41 8.63
N ILE A 249 5.79 -32.23 9.22
CA ILE A 249 5.66 -32.06 10.66
C ILE A 249 4.18 -32.02 11.02
N ARG A 250 3.77 -32.88 11.96
CA ARG A 250 2.37 -32.94 12.41
C ARG A 250 2.01 -31.82 13.38
N GLU A 251 2.94 -31.43 14.26
CA GLU A 251 2.78 -30.38 15.27
C GLU A 251 4.15 -29.72 15.57
N SER A 252 4.20 -28.39 15.72
CA SER A 252 5.39 -27.66 16.23
C SER A 252 5.52 -27.85 17.75
N LYS A 253 6.73 -27.73 18.29
CA LYS A 253 7.01 -27.88 19.72
C LYS A 253 7.66 -26.62 20.28
N LEU A 254 7.27 -26.25 21.50
CA LEU A 254 7.90 -25.18 22.26
C LEU A 254 9.39 -25.49 22.49
N GLN A 255 10.23 -24.50 22.19
CA GLN A 255 11.67 -24.56 22.39
C GLN A 255 12.09 -23.56 23.47
N PRO A 256 12.85 -23.98 24.50
CA PRO A 256 13.38 -23.05 25.49
C PRO A 256 14.51 -22.20 24.88
N ILE A 257 14.38 -20.86 24.97
CA ILE A 257 15.44 -19.90 24.66
C ILE A 257 16.30 -19.67 25.91
N THR A 258 15.64 -19.43 27.04
CA THR A 258 16.24 -19.28 28.37
C THR A 258 15.39 -20.06 29.38
N LYS A 259 15.69 -19.94 30.68
CA LYS A 259 14.92 -20.64 31.72
C LYS A 259 13.48 -20.14 31.76
N HIS A 260 13.26 -18.85 31.52
CA HIS A 260 11.95 -18.20 31.61
C HIS A 260 11.43 -17.67 30.28
N LEU A 261 12.03 -18.06 29.15
CA LEU A 261 11.57 -17.68 27.82
C LEU A 261 11.49 -18.90 26.90
N LEU A 262 10.31 -19.11 26.32
CA LEU A 262 10.06 -20.10 25.28
C LEU A 262 9.76 -19.43 23.94
N TRP A 263 10.04 -20.17 22.87
CA TRP A 263 9.63 -19.87 21.50
C TRP A 263 8.72 -20.97 20.98
N ALA A 264 7.71 -20.59 20.21
CA ALA A 264 6.80 -21.50 19.49
C ALA A 264 7.50 -22.49 18.53
N GLY A 265 8.74 -22.18 18.15
CA GLY A 265 9.57 -23.01 17.29
C GLY A 265 9.51 -22.60 15.82
N PRO A 266 10.46 -23.09 15.00
CA PRO A 266 10.69 -22.61 13.63
C PRO A 266 9.60 -22.99 12.62
N HIS A 267 8.63 -23.81 13.02
CA HIS A 267 7.59 -24.33 12.13
C HIS A 267 6.28 -23.55 12.23
N THR A 268 6.14 -22.66 13.22
CA THR A 268 5.02 -21.73 13.26
C THR A 268 5.07 -20.77 12.08
N CYS A 269 3.90 -20.37 11.56
CA CYS A 269 3.85 -19.32 10.55
C CYS A 269 4.43 -18.05 11.17
N SER A 270 3.79 -17.64 12.25
CA SER A 270 4.04 -16.40 12.96
C SER A 270 4.55 -16.81 14.33
N ASN A 271 5.82 -16.48 14.58
CA ASN A 271 6.47 -16.74 15.85
C ASN A 271 5.68 -16.04 16.96
N PHE A 272 5.49 -16.76 18.06
CA PHE A 272 5.08 -16.15 19.31
C PHE A 272 6.02 -16.64 20.42
N TYR A 273 6.07 -15.85 21.48
CA TYR A 273 7.01 -16.08 22.58
C TYR A 273 6.28 -16.12 23.90
N ILE A 274 6.76 -16.95 24.83
CA ILE A 274 6.14 -17.14 26.13
C ILE A 274 7.15 -16.81 27.22
N VAL A 275 6.83 -15.80 28.04
CA VAL A 275 7.57 -15.49 29.26
C VAL A 275 6.91 -16.24 30.42
N LEU A 276 7.68 -17.06 31.12
CA LEU A 276 7.22 -17.87 32.24
C LEU A 276 7.55 -17.18 33.57
N SER A 277 6.59 -17.11 34.49
CA SER A 277 6.86 -16.58 35.84
C SER A 277 7.64 -17.55 36.74
N GLY A 278 7.72 -18.83 36.37
CA GLY A 278 8.20 -19.92 37.24
C GLY A 278 7.21 -20.34 38.33
N SER A 279 6.01 -19.77 38.35
CA SER A 279 4.97 -20.02 39.36
C SER A 279 3.60 -20.33 38.74
N GLY A 280 3.58 -20.90 37.51
CA GLY A 280 2.37 -21.29 36.81
C GLY A 280 1.66 -20.18 36.02
N HIS A 281 2.24 -18.98 35.90
CA HIS A 281 1.68 -17.89 35.08
C HIS A 281 2.54 -17.65 33.84
N ALA A 282 1.89 -17.28 32.73
CA ALA A 282 2.52 -16.97 31.46
C ALA A 282 2.05 -15.62 30.90
N MET A 283 2.98 -14.92 30.24
CA MET A 283 2.70 -13.80 29.35
C MET A 283 3.12 -14.18 27.93
N LEU A 284 2.28 -13.88 26.95
CA LEU A 284 2.55 -14.12 25.54
C LEU A 284 2.96 -12.81 24.85
N ILE A 285 3.91 -12.92 23.93
CA ILE A 285 4.18 -11.90 22.91
C ILE A 285 3.71 -12.45 21.58
N ASP A 286 2.69 -11.80 21.00
CA ASP A 286 1.87 -12.30 19.89
C ASP A 286 1.16 -13.64 20.18
N TYR A 287 0.15 -13.98 19.38
CA TYR A 287 -0.42 -15.33 19.36
C TYR A 287 -1.15 -15.58 18.04
N GLY A 288 -0.42 -16.21 17.13
CA GLY A 288 -0.68 -16.21 15.70
C GLY A 288 -0.98 -17.56 15.06
N LEU A 289 -0.60 -17.75 13.80
CA LEU A 289 -0.86 -18.97 13.03
C LEU A 289 0.18 -20.08 13.24
N THR A 290 -0.30 -21.32 13.38
CA THR A 290 0.54 -22.51 13.63
C THR A 290 1.43 -22.95 12.47
N SER A 291 1.08 -22.62 11.22
CA SER A 291 1.89 -22.97 10.06
C SER A 291 1.53 -22.10 8.86
N SER A 292 2.49 -21.89 7.95
CA SER A 292 2.28 -21.01 6.79
C SER A 292 1.20 -21.51 5.82
N ALA A 293 0.79 -22.78 5.91
CA ALA A 293 -0.34 -23.30 5.15
C ALA A 293 -1.70 -22.69 5.58
N HIS A 294 -1.78 -22.12 6.78
CA HIS A 294 -2.95 -21.35 7.22
C HIS A 294 -2.94 -19.91 6.69
N LEU A 295 -1.81 -19.44 6.16
CA LEU A 295 -1.62 -18.11 5.60
C LEU A 295 -1.82 -18.15 4.08
N HIS A 296 -2.87 -17.47 3.60
CA HIS A 296 -3.22 -17.43 2.18
C HIS A 296 -2.61 -16.19 1.49
N PHE A 297 -1.28 -16.12 1.39
CA PHE A 297 -0.53 -14.92 0.98
C PHE A 297 -0.09 -14.85 -0.50
N SER A 298 -0.27 -15.90 -1.31
CA SER A 298 0.24 -15.91 -2.69
C SER A 298 -0.72 -15.31 -3.73
N ASN A 299 -0.17 -14.94 -4.89
CA ASN A 299 -0.82 -14.16 -5.97
C ASN A 299 -2.21 -14.67 -6.40
N ASP A 300 -2.50 -15.96 -6.26
CA ASP A 300 -3.75 -16.58 -6.68
C ASP A 300 -4.86 -16.61 -5.58
N HIS A 301 -4.60 -16.06 -4.40
CA HIS A 301 -5.51 -16.18 -3.23
C HIS A 301 -6.52 -15.04 -3.08
N GLY A 302 -7.00 -14.49 -4.19
CA GLY A 302 -8.10 -13.50 -4.23
C GLY A 302 -9.49 -14.05 -3.86
N SER A 303 -9.60 -15.33 -3.46
CA SER A 303 -10.87 -16.00 -3.17
C SER A 303 -11.40 -15.71 -1.75
N TYR A 304 -12.70 -15.96 -1.53
CA TYR A 304 -13.45 -15.75 -0.26
C TYR A 304 -13.00 -16.62 0.94
N GLN A 305 -11.79 -17.18 0.93
CA GLN A 305 -11.27 -17.96 2.03
C GLN A 305 -10.82 -17.04 3.18
N ALA A 306 -11.66 -16.93 4.21
CA ALA A 306 -11.31 -16.24 5.43
C ALA A 306 -10.18 -16.98 6.16
N LEU A 307 -9.22 -16.22 6.72
CA LEU A 307 -8.23 -16.78 7.64
C LEU A 307 -8.95 -17.40 8.84
N ARG A 308 -8.63 -18.67 9.13
CA ARG A 308 -9.21 -19.43 10.23
C ARG A 308 -8.12 -19.80 11.22
N PHE A 309 -8.24 -19.21 12.41
CA PHE A 309 -7.40 -19.56 13.55
C PHE A 309 -7.71 -20.98 14.03
N VAL A 310 -6.65 -21.74 14.33
CA VAL A 310 -6.69 -23.06 14.98
C VAL A 310 -5.80 -22.97 16.22
N GLN A 311 -6.34 -23.27 17.41
CA GLN A 311 -5.56 -23.22 18.65
C GLN A 311 -4.37 -24.20 18.60
N HIS A 312 -3.27 -23.86 19.27
CA HIS A 312 -2.07 -24.70 19.30
C HIS A 312 -1.18 -24.40 20.51
N HIS A 313 -0.31 -25.34 20.88
CA HIS A 313 0.72 -25.23 21.94
C HIS A 313 0.19 -25.00 23.38
N LEU A 314 -1.10 -24.72 23.59
CA LEU A 314 -1.65 -24.44 24.93
C LEU A 314 -1.65 -25.67 25.84
N GLU A 315 -1.94 -26.86 25.28
CA GLU A 315 -1.84 -28.12 25.99
C GLU A 315 -0.40 -28.38 26.44
N GLN A 316 0.57 -28.08 25.57
CA GLN A 316 1.99 -28.22 25.88
C GLN A 316 2.42 -27.26 27.00
N LEU A 317 1.97 -26.00 26.99
CA LEU A 317 2.24 -25.04 28.07
C LEU A 317 1.75 -25.56 29.42
N ARG A 318 0.54 -26.15 29.44
CA ARG A 318 -0.04 -26.72 30.66
C ARG A 318 0.72 -27.96 31.13
N ASP A 319 0.92 -28.92 30.22
CA ASP A 319 1.38 -30.27 30.56
C ASP A 319 2.90 -30.33 30.78
N ASP A 320 3.68 -29.65 29.94
CA ASP A 320 5.15 -29.72 29.99
C ASP A 320 5.76 -28.60 30.85
N TYR A 321 5.11 -27.44 30.92
CA TYR A 321 5.63 -26.24 31.60
C TYR A 321 4.82 -25.80 32.82
N GLY A 322 3.75 -26.52 33.16
CA GLY A 322 2.95 -26.26 34.37
C GLY A 322 2.22 -24.94 34.37
N VAL A 323 1.96 -24.34 33.19
CA VAL A 323 1.21 -23.09 33.08
C VAL A 323 -0.26 -23.33 33.42
N GLN A 324 -0.77 -22.59 34.39
CA GLN A 324 -2.15 -22.61 34.86
C GLN A 324 -2.93 -21.41 34.36
N GLU A 325 -2.27 -20.25 34.22
CA GLU A 325 -2.89 -19.00 33.79
C GLU A 325 -2.08 -18.30 32.70
N ILE A 326 -2.78 -17.83 31.66
CA ILE A 326 -2.24 -16.94 30.63
C ILE A 326 -2.81 -15.55 30.90
N GLU A 327 -2.07 -14.74 31.66
CA GLU A 327 -2.59 -13.49 32.22
C GLU A 327 -2.63 -12.36 31.20
N LEU A 328 -1.61 -12.31 30.34
CA LEU A 328 -1.31 -11.17 29.49
C LEU A 328 -0.83 -11.63 28.12
N VAL A 329 -1.31 -10.97 27.08
CA VAL A 329 -0.75 -10.98 25.73
C VAL A 329 -0.43 -9.56 25.30
N ILE A 330 0.72 -9.37 24.68
CA ILE A 330 1.14 -8.08 24.11
C ILE A 330 1.43 -8.31 22.63
N PRO A 331 0.58 -7.81 21.71
CA PRO A 331 0.87 -7.89 20.29
C PRO A 331 2.02 -6.95 19.92
N THR A 332 2.93 -7.41 19.08
CA THR A 332 3.97 -6.56 18.50
C THR A 332 3.38 -5.62 17.45
N HIS A 333 2.45 -6.10 16.63
CA HIS A 333 1.86 -5.29 15.56
C HIS A 333 0.48 -5.83 15.12
N ILE A 334 -0.11 -5.15 14.14
CA ILE A 334 -1.53 -5.28 13.79
C ILE A 334 -1.89 -6.44 12.85
N HIS A 335 -0.91 -7.20 12.36
CA HIS A 335 -1.16 -8.20 11.33
C HIS A 335 -1.93 -9.42 11.85
N ASP A 336 -2.89 -9.85 11.05
CA ASP A 336 -3.82 -10.91 11.41
C ASP A 336 -3.17 -12.24 11.74
N ASP A 337 -2.10 -12.61 11.05
CA ASP A 337 -1.37 -13.83 11.29
C ASP A 337 -0.67 -13.84 12.66
N HIS A 338 -0.44 -12.68 13.29
CA HIS A 338 0.12 -12.53 14.65
C HIS A 338 -0.93 -12.33 15.75
N VAL A 339 -2.08 -11.72 15.42
CA VAL A 339 -3.09 -11.34 16.43
C VAL A 339 -4.34 -12.22 16.43
N CYS A 340 -4.55 -13.07 15.41
CA CYS A 340 -5.79 -13.82 15.22
C CYS A 340 -6.16 -14.76 16.38
N GLY A 341 -5.19 -15.21 17.18
CA GLY A 341 -5.42 -16.05 18.35
C GLY A 341 -5.82 -15.27 19.61
N ILE A 342 -5.62 -13.95 19.66
CA ILE A 342 -5.86 -13.14 20.87
C ILE A 342 -7.32 -13.22 21.35
N PRO A 343 -8.36 -13.06 20.49
CA PRO A 343 -9.75 -13.21 20.96
C PRO A 343 -10.07 -14.58 21.54
N PHE A 344 -9.36 -15.63 21.10
CA PHE A 344 -9.50 -16.96 21.69
C PHE A 344 -8.95 -16.95 23.13
N LEU A 345 -7.75 -16.40 23.36
CA LEU A 345 -7.18 -16.25 24.70
C LEU A 345 -8.11 -15.47 25.64
N GLN A 346 -8.65 -14.32 25.18
CA GLN A 346 -9.56 -13.50 25.98
C GLN A 346 -10.82 -14.26 26.42
N ARG A 347 -11.41 -15.06 25.52
CA ARG A 347 -12.64 -15.81 25.81
C ARG A 347 -12.43 -17.01 26.72
N HIS A 348 -11.31 -17.72 26.56
CA HIS A 348 -11.11 -19.01 27.22
C HIS A 348 -10.24 -18.93 28.49
N PHE A 349 -9.38 -17.91 28.59
CA PHE A 349 -8.44 -17.76 29.71
C PHE A 349 -8.60 -16.42 30.44
N GLY A 350 -9.48 -15.53 29.96
CA GLY A 350 -9.61 -14.18 30.53
C GLY A 350 -8.38 -13.30 30.31
N THR A 351 -7.50 -13.69 29.39
CA THR A 351 -6.22 -13.01 29.11
C THR A 351 -6.44 -11.53 28.80
N GLN A 352 -5.65 -10.66 29.43
CA GLN A 352 -5.62 -9.24 29.10
C GLN A 352 -4.76 -9.01 27.86
N CYS A 353 -5.16 -8.07 27.01
CA CYS A 353 -4.37 -7.53 25.91
C CYS A 353 -3.88 -6.14 26.32
N TRP A 354 -2.56 -5.95 26.38
CA TRP A 354 -1.96 -4.63 26.48
C TRP A 354 -1.27 -4.32 25.16
N ALA A 355 -1.43 -3.13 24.61
CA ALA A 355 -0.86 -2.77 23.32
C ALA A 355 -0.33 -1.34 23.32
N LEU A 356 0.68 -1.08 22.50
CA LEU A 356 1.13 0.28 22.17
C LEU A 356 -0.05 1.06 21.56
N ASP A 357 -0.18 2.36 21.85
CA ASP A 357 -1.26 3.22 21.38
C ASP A 357 -1.60 3.07 19.89
N CYS A 358 -0.61 3.14 19.01
CA CYS A 358 -0.80 3.01 17.57
C CYS A 358 -1.24 1.60 17.14
N VAL A 359 -0.90 0.55 17.91
CA VAL A 359 -1.36 -0.83 17.66
C VAL A 359 -2.79 -0.99 18.17
N ALA A 360 -3.06 -0.47 19.37
CA ALA A 360 -4.35 -0.55 20.05
C ALA A 360 -5.48 0.08 19.22
N GLU A 361 -5.21 1.22 18.59
CA GLU A 361 -6.15 1.93 17.72
C GLU A 361 -6.70 1.04 16.60
N ILE A 362 -5.82 0.28 15.94
CA ILE A 362 -6.19 -0.55 14.79
C ILE A 362 -6.91 -1.83 15.23
N ILE A 363 -6.34 -2.55 16.20
CA ILE A 363 -6.89 -3.86 16.60
C ILE A 363 -8.22 -3.73 17.36
N ALA A 364 -8.51 -2.57 17.95
CA ALA A 364 -9.76 -2.31 18.65
C ALA A 364 -10.93 -2.00 17.71
N ASP A 365 -10.68 -1.40 16.54
CA ASP A 365 -11.70 -1.05 15.55
C ASP A 365 -11.31 -1.43 14.10
N PRO A 366 -11.27 -2.74 13.76
CA PRO A 366 -10.88 -3.18 12.43
C PRO A 366 -11.70 -2.59 11.27
N PRO A 367 -13.04 -2.41 11.36
CA PRO A 367 -13.82 -1.79 10.29
C PRO A 367 -13.34 -0.38 9.93
N ALA A 368 -12.97 0.44 10.92
CA ALA A 368 -12.44 1.77 10.65
C ALA A 368 -11.13 1.71 9.86
N TRP A 369 -10.29 0.70 10.10
CA TRP A 369 -8.92 0.62 9.60
C TRP A 369 -8.68 -0.42 8.50
N ALA A 370 -9.75 -0.96 7.92
CA ALA A 370 -9.67 -2.11 7.03
C ALA A 370 -9.00 -1.84 5.66
N SER A 371 -8.64 -0.57 5.36
CA SER A 371 -7.71 -0.20 4.29
C SER A 371 -6.27 -0.64 4.55
N THR A 372 -5.92 -0.91 5.81
CA THR A 372 -4.59 -1.37 6.20
C THR A 372 -4.42 -2.85 5.80
N PRO A 373 -3.32 -3.22 5.12
CA PRO A 373 -3.05 -4.62 4.79
C PRO A 373 -3.02 -5.52 6.02
N CYS A 374 -3.29 -6.81 5.82
CA CYS A 374 -3.26 -7.82 6.89
C CYS A 374 -4.17 -7.50 8.10
N CYS A 375 -5.15 -6.60 7.94
CA CYS A 375 -6.02 -6.20 9.04
C CYS A 375 -6.93 -7.37 9.47
N PHE A 376 -6.90 -7.70 10.76
CA PHE A 376 -7.72 -8.76 11.32
C PHE A 376 -9.16 -8.31 11.55
N HIS A 377 -10.11 -8.99 10.92
CA HIS A 377 -11.53 -8.64 10.93
C HIS A 377 -12.26 -8.61 12.28
N LYS A 378 -11.70 -9.18 13.37
CA LYS A 378 -12.38 -9.22 14.67
C LYS A 378 -11.74 -8.24 15.65
N PRO A 379 -12.53 -7.37 16.31
CA PRO A 379 -11.99 -6.45 17.29
C PRO A 379 -11.37 -7.20 18.46
N ILE A 380 -10.25 -6.68 18.94
CA ILE A 380 -9.53 -7.15 20.12
C ILE A 380 -9.74 -6.12 21.22
N LYS A 381 -10.25 -6.57 22.38
CA LYS A 381 -10.42 -5.68 23.53
C LYS A 381 -9.05 -5.37 24.12
N VAL A 382 -8.60 -4.12 24.08
CA VAL A 382 -7.35 -3.67 24.71
C VAL A 382 -7.63 -3.18 26.12
N GLN A 383 -7.09 -3.86 27.14
CA GLN A 383 -7.31 -3.53 28.55
C GLN A 383 -6.39 -2.43 29.04
N ARG A 384 -5.19 -2.30 28.46
CA ARG A 384 -4.24 -1.23 28.76
C ARG A 384 -3.57 -0.75 27.49
N ILE A 385 -3.58 0.56 27.30
CA ILE A 385 -2.85 1.24 26.22
C ILE A 385 -1.53 1.74 26.81
N LEU A 386 -0.42 1.34 26.18
CA LEU A 386 0.94 1.74 26.54
C LEU A 386 1.45 2.82 25.60
N ARG A 387 2.44 3.60 26.03
CA ARG A 387 3.08 4.65 25.22
C ARG A 387 4.52 4.29 24.84
N ASP A 388 5.04 4.95 23.80
CA ASP A 388 6.45 4.83 23.39
C ASP A 388 7.41 5.14 24.55
N GLY A 389 8.31 4.20 24.84
CA GLY A 389 9.27 4.25 25.94
C GLY A 389 8.68 3.89 27.32
N GLU A 390 7.41 3.49 27.42
CA GLU A 390 6.80 3.14 28.70
C GLU A 390 7.37 1.83 29.25
N ALA A 391 7.81 1.88 30.51
CA ALA A 391 8.24 0.70 31.25
C ALA A 391 7.07 0.07 32.00
N PHE A 392 7.05 -1.27 32.05
CA PHE A 392 6.12 -2.02 32.89
C PHE A 392 6.80 -3.24 33.51
N HIS A 393 6.26 -3.68 34.63
CA HIS A 393 6.75 -4.84 35.36
C HIS A 393 5.72 -5.96 35.30
N TRP A 394 6.16 -7.17 34.96
CA TRP A 394 5.31 -8.36 35.02
C TRP A 394 6.07 -9.51 35.70
N ARG A 395 5.54 -9.93 36.86
CA ARG A 395 5.99 -11.09 37.66
C ARG A 395 7.50 -11.29 37.73
N GLY A 396 8.24 -10.25 38.13
CA GLY A 396 9.69 -10.30 38.35
C GLY A 396 10.53 -9.97 37.13
N VAL A 397 9.91 -9.67 35.99
CA VAL A 397 10.58 -9.26 34.75
C VAL A 397 10.21 -7.81 34.41
N ASP A 398 11.22 -7.00 34.12
CA ASP A 398 11.05 -5.64 33.65
C ASP A 398 11.01 -5.58 32.13
N PHE A 399 10.05 -4.81 31.62
CA PHE A 399 9.83 -4.57 30.21
C PHE A 399 9.77 -3.09 29.88
N GLU A 400 10.10 -2.77 28.63
CA GLU A 400 9.96 -1.45 28.03
C GLU A 400 9.36 -1.64 26.62
N ILE A 401 8.38 -0.84 26.24
CA ILE A 401 7.77 -0.88 24.90
C ILE A 401 8.15 0.35 24.10
N TYR A 402 8.50 0.15 22.83
CA TYR A 402 8.97 1.21 21.94
C TYR A 402 8.17 1.21 20.65
N HIS A 403 7.84 2.40 20.14
CA HIS A 403 7.38 2.55 18.77
C HIS A 403 8.55 2.31 17.81
N ALA A 404 8.43 1.23 17.04
CA ALA A 404 9.41 0.76 16.08
C ALA A 404 8.68 0.43 14.78
N PRO A 405 8.30 1.45 13.99
CA PRO A 405 7.44 1.30 12.82
C PRO A 405 8.20 0.66 11.66
N GLY A 406 8.54 -0.62 11.71
CA GLY A 406 9.34 -1.25 10.65
C GLY A 406 8.46 -1.80 9.53
N GLN A 407 7.94 -3.00 9.74
CA GLN A 407 7.05 -3.66 8.76
C GLN A 407 5.77 -2.84 8.50
N THR A 408 5.28 -2.12 9.51
CA THR A 408 4.08 -1.27 9.44
C THR A 408 4.22 -0.07 10.38
N GLU A 409 3.54 1.05 10.07
CA GLU A 409 3.49 2.23 10.96
C GLU A 409 2.98 1.86 12.37
N TYR A 410 2.13 0.84 12.45
CA TYR A 410 1.49 0.36 13.67
C TYR A 410 2.25 -0.82 14.28
N HIS A 411 3.50 -0.59 14.68
CA HIS A 411 4.42 -1.64 15.13
C HIS A 411 5.18 -1.24 16.42
N ALA A 412 5.24 -2.18 17.35
CA ALA A 412 5.93 -2.08 18.63
C ALA A 412 7.11 -3.06 18.71
N ALA A 413 8.23 -2.59 19.25
CA ALA A 413 9.30 -3.42 19.76
C ALA A 413 9.22 -3.51 21.29
N ILE A 414 9.30 -4.72 21.84
CA ILE A 414 9.15 -4.95 23.28
C ILE A 414 10.50 -5.46 23.81
N LEU A 415 11.15 -4.68 24.67
CA LEU A 415 12.38 -5.06 25.35
C LEU A 415 12.04 -5.73 26.67
N GLY A 416 12.53 -6.95 26.90
CA GLY A 416 12.48 -7.65 28.18
C GLY A 416 13.87 -7.93 28.74
N LYS A 417 14.05 -7.74 30.05
CA LYS A 417 15.27 -8.15 30.78
C LYS A 417 15.05 -9.51 31.41
N ILE A 418 15.29 -10.58 30.65
CA ILE A 418 14.94 -11.97 31.03
C ILE A 418 16.23 -12.77 31.23
N ASP A 419 16.38 -13.40 32.39
CA ASP A 419 17.53 -14.27 32.72
C ASP A 419 18.90 -13.60 32.49
N GLY A 420 18.98 -12.31 32.82
CA GLY A 420 20.21 -11.51 32.67
C GLY A 420 20.53 -11.09 31.23
N LYS A 421 19.63 -11.34 30.27
CA LYS A 421 19.76 -10.92 28.87
C LYS A 421 18.78 -9.83 28.50
N ARG A 422 19.17 -8.96 27.57
CA ARG A 422 18.33 -7.96 26.89
C ARG A 422 17.74 -8.60 25.64
N ILE A 423 16.45 -8.91 25.69
CA ILE A 423 15.74 -9.59 24.60
C ILE A 423 14.74 -8.62 24.00
N VAL A 424 14.82 -8.40 22.69
CA VAL A 424 13.86 -7.57 21.96
C VAL A 424 12.94 -8.47 21.14
N PHE A 425 11.64 -8.41 21.42
CA PHE A 425 10.61 -8.96 20.56
C PHE A 425 10.28 -7.93 19.49
N GLY A 426 10.77 -8.21 18.29
CA GLY A 426 10.80 -7.22 17.20
C GLY A 426 9.67 -7.37 16.19
N GLY A 427 8.77 -8.35 16.36
CA GLY A 427 7.77 -8.71 15.36
C GLY A 427 8.39 -8.81 13.97
N ASP A 428 7.68 -8.35 12.95
CA ASP A 428 8.12 -8.47 11.57
C ASP A 428 9.18 -7.45 11.13
N ASN A 429 9.85 -6.74 12.04
CA ASN A 429 10.79 -5.68 11.65
C ASN A 429 12.11 -6.21 11.08
N LEU A 430 12.70 -7.22 11.73
CA LEU A 430 14.08 -7.63 11.50
C LEU A 430 14.13 -9.10 11.06
N PHE A 431 14.75 -9.38 9.93
CA PHE A 431 14.97 -10.75 9.44
C PHE A 431 16.43 -10.97 9.07
N LEU A 432 16.84 -12.24 8.99
CA LEU A 432 18.11 -12.63 8.37
C LEU A 432 17.90 -12.88 6.88
N PHE A 433 18.78 -12.31 6.06
CA PHE A 433 18.76 -12.50 4.62
C PHE A 433 20.18 -12.51 4.06
N ASN A 434 20.44 -13.40 3.11
CA ASN A 434 21.69 -13.41 2.36
C ASN A 434 21.47 -12.77 0.98
N PRO A 435 21.91 -11.53 0.75
CA PRO A 435 21.65 -10.82 -0.50
C PRO A 435 22.37 -11.39 -1.72
N GLN A 436 23.49 -12.10 -1.54
CA GLN A 436 24.33 -12.61 -2.64
C GLN A 436 24.65 -11.55 -3.71
N ALA A 437 24.83 -10.30 -3.26
CA ALA A 437 25.02 -9.11 -4.06
C ALA A 437 25.83 -8.08 -3.28
N GLY A 438 26.45 -7.12 -3.97
CA GLY A 438 27.25 -6.06 -3.32
C GLY A 438 28.45 -6.57 -2.51
N GLY A 439 28.97 -7.77 -2.82
CA GLY A 439 30.07 -8.41 -2.08
C GLY A 439 29.66 -9.09 -0.77
N ILE A 440 28.36 -9.22 -0.49
CA ILE A 440 27.83 -9.87 0.71
C ILE A 440 27.32 -11.26 0.33
N GLU A 441 28.04 -12.30 0.78
CA GLU A 441 27.69 -13.72 0.53
C GLU A 441 27.24 -14.47 1.79
N ARG A 442 26.90 -13.72 2.85
CA ARG A 442 26.43 -14.26 4.14
C ARG A 442 25.11 -13.61 4.54
N GLU A 443 24.44 -14.21 5.52
CA GLU A 443 23.27 -13.59 6.14
C GLU A 443 23.65 -12.30 6.88
N ILE A 444 22.82 -11.29 6.66
CA ILE A 444 22.85 -10.00 7.35
C ILE A 444 21.47 -9.73 7.94
N ALA A 445 21.40 -8.90 8.97
CA ALA A 445 20.13 -8.41 9.48
C ALA A 445 19.57 -7.35 8.53
N ILE A 446 18.34 -7.56 8.04
CA ILE A 446 17.63 -6.64 7.16
C ILE A 446 16.36 -6.11 7.81
N GLN A 447 16.02 -4.87 7.44
CA GLN A 447 14.71 -4.28 7.73
C GLN A 447 13.72 -4.73 6.65
N SER A 448 12.67 -5.42 7.06
CA SER A 448 11.51 -5.73 6.24
C SER A 448 10.83 -4.46 5.70
N THR A 449 10.17 -4.53 4.54
CA THR A 449 9.57 -3.36 3.90
C THR A 449 8.38 -3.77 3.05
N VAL A 450 7.23 -3.16 3.32
CA VAL A 450 5.98 -3.30 2.56
C VAL A 450 5.41 -1.92 2.38
N MET A 451 5.27 -1.45 1.14
CA MET A 451 4.95 -0.05 0.85
C MET A 451 3.53 0.30 1.32
N ARG A 452 2.58 -0.63 1.14
CA ARG A 452 1.18 -0.46 1.54
C ARG A 452 0.99 -0.45 3.06
N ASN A 453 2.00 -0.78 3.87
CA ASN A 453 1.90 -0.67 5.33
C ASN A 453 2.20 0.75 5.85
N SER A 454 1.74 1.78 5.13
CA SER A 454 1.99 3.20 5.42
C SER A 454 3.47 3.59 5.42
N PHE A 455 4.30 2.96 4.57
CA PHE A 455 5.75 3.12 4.61
C PHE A 455 6.23 4.57 4.37
N GLN A 456 7.19 5.01 5.18
CA GLN A 456 7.90 6.29 5.07
C GLN A 456 9.39 6.08 5.35
N LEU A 457 10.28 6.93 4.86
CA LEU A 457 11.72 6.73 5.05
C LEU A 457 12.15 6.80 6.53
N GLU A 458 11.56 7.71 7.31
CA GLU A 458 11.88 7.91 8.74
C GLU A 458 11.58 6.68 9.61
N MET A 459 10.59 5.88 9.21
CA MET A 459 10.16 4.68 9.92
C MET A 459 11.32 3.73 10.22
N HIS A 460 12.13 3.45 9.21
CA HIS A 460 13.26 2.55 9.36
C HIS A 460 14.42 3.17 10.15
N ARG A 461 14.64 4.48 10.04
CA ARG A 461 15.62 5.18 10.89
C ARG A 461 15.24 5.11 12.37
N ARG A 462 13.94 5.19 12.66
CA ARG A 462 13.40 4.98 14.00
C ARG A 462 13.71 3.56 14.49
N CYS A 463 13.49 2.54 13.68
CA CYS A 463 13.85 1.15 14.02
C CYS A 463 15.35 0.98 14.33
N ALA A 464 16.25 1.53 13.49
CA ALA A 464 17.69 1.55 13.77
C ALA A 464 18.01 2.23 15.11
N SER A 465 17.36 3.36 15.40
CA SER A 465 17.56 4.09 16.65
C SER A 465 17.09 3.30 17.86
N VAL A 466 15.96 2.60 17.77
CA VAL A 466 15.45 1.72 18.83
C VAL A 466 16.39 0.53 19.05
N ILE A 467 16.84 -0.17 17.99
CA ILE A 467 17.79 -1.29 18.12
C ILE A 467 19.11 -0.83 18.76
N ARG A 468 19.64 0.32 18.35
CA ARG A 468 20.86 0.90 18.94
C ARG A 468 20.67 1.28 20.41
N ALA A 469 19.55 1.90 20.77
CA ALA A 469 19.28 2.32 22.16
C ALA A 469 19.02 1.11 23.08
N THR A 470 18.28 0.12 22.59
CA THR A 470 17.93 -1.09 23.33
C THR A 470 19.07 -2.09 23.41
N ASN A 471 20.12 -1.96 22.57
CA ASN A 471 21.34 -2.76 22.56
C ASN A 471 21.09 -4.23 22.94
N PRO A 472 20.28 -4.97 22.15
CA PRO A 472 19.84 -6.31 22.51
C PRO A 472 20.97 -7.33 22.43
N ASP A 473 20.90 -8.35 23.27
CA ASP A 473 21.70 -9.58 23.12
C ASP A 473 21.04 -10.54 22.10
N LEU A 474 19.70 -10.47 21.99
CA LEU A 474 18.89 -11.32 21.13
C LEU A 474 17.69 -10.54 20.59
N VAL A 475 17.44 -10.64 19.29
CA VAL A 475 16.17 -10.25 18.68
C VAL A 475 15.35 -11.49 18.36
N CYS A 476 14.10 -11.45 18.79
CA CYS A 476 13.07 -12.46 18.60
C CYS A 476 12.10 -11.94 17.52
N PRO A 477 12.25 -12.36 16.25
CA PRO A 477 11.42 -11.85 15.14
C PRO A 477 10.05 -12.53 15.06
N GLY A 478 9.11 -11.91 14.35
CA GLY A 478 7.78 -12.45 14.08
C GLY A 478 7.79 -13.60 13.08
N HIS A 479 8.84 -13.74 12.28
CA HIS A 479 9.06 -14.87 11.38
C HIS A 479 10.53 -15.27 11.36
N GLY A 480 10.79 -16.55 11.08
CA GLY A 480 12.15 -17.08 10.90
C GLY A 480 12.90 -17.33 12.22
N GLU A 481 14.22 -17.44 12.10
CA GLU A 481 15.12 -17.83 13.18
C GLU A 481 15.40 -16.69 14.17
N LEU A 482 15.75 -17.04 15.41
CA LEU A 482 16.22 -16.08 16.41
C LEU A 482 17.52 -15.41 15.94
N ILE A 483 17.68 -14.12 16.26
CA ILE A 483 18.80 -13.31 15.75
C ILE A 483 19.70 -12.91 16.91
N PRO A 484 20.85 -13.60 17.13
CA PRO A 484 21.87 -13.12 18.05
C PRO A 484 22.36 -11.74 17.61
N MET A 485 22.47 -10.82 18.55
CA MET A 485 22.86 -9.44 18.27
C MET A 485 24.16 -9.10 19.00
N ASP A 486 25.02 -8.36 18.30
CA ASP A 486 26.22 -7.75 18.85
C ASP A 486 26.42 -6.36 18.22
N GLN A 487 27.42 -5.61 18.68
CA GLN A 487 27.69 -4.26 18.17
C GLN A 487 27.96 -4.24 16.65
N SER A 488 28.57 -5.30 16.11
CA SER A 488 28.88 -5.38 14.69
C SER A 488 27.62 -5.55 13.85
N ARG A 489 26.68 -6.38 14.31
CA ARG A 489 25.39 -6.61 13.65
C ARG A 489 24.47 -5.40 13.76
N VAL A 490 24.49 -4.67 14.88
CA VAL A 490 23.77 -3.39 15.03
C VAL A 490 24.31 -2.35 14.04
N ALA A 491 25.63 -2.26 13.88
CA ALA A 491 26.25 -1.36 12.91
C ALA A 491 25.90 -1.77 11.46
N GLU A 492 25.98 -3.06 11.12
CA GLU A 492 25.61 -3.58 9.80
C GLU A 492 24.14 -3.31 9.45
N TYR A 493 23.23 -3.48 10.40
CA TYR A 493 21.81 -3.16 10.21
C TYR A 493 21.58 -1.67 9.98
N THR A 494 22.32 -0.80 10.67
CA THR A 494 22.24 0.65 10.49
C THR A 494 22.74 1.05 9.08
N ASP A 495 23.87 0.49 8.65
CA ASP A 495 24.41 0.69 7.28
C ASP A 495 23.42 0.19 6.20
N TYR A 496 22.77 -0.96 6.42
CA TYR A 496 21.72 -1.45 5.52
C TYR A 496 20.58 -0.44 5.34
N ILE A 497 20.10 0.17 6.43
CA ILE A 497 19.03 1.17 6.38
C ILE A 497 19.47 2.41 5.60
N GLU A 498 20.68 2.91 5.83
CA GLU A 498 21.23 4.07 5.12
C GLU A 498 21.35 3.81 3.62
N ARG A 499 21.89 2.65 3.21
CA ARG A 499 22.00 2.27 1.79
C ARG A 499 20.64 2.10 1.13
N LYS A 500 19.70 1.44 1.82
CA LYS A 500 18.32 1.24 1.32
C LYS A 500 17.63 2.57 1.09
N GLU A 501 17.73 3.50 2.03
CA GLU A 501 17.13 4.81 1.90
C GLU A 501 17.69 5.59 0.70
N VAL A 502 19.02 5.59 0.51
CA VAL A 502 19.64 6.24 -0.66
C VAL A 502 19.07 5.67 -1.96
N ALA A 503 18.90 4.35 -2.04
CA ALA A 503 18.30 3.71 -3.21
C ALA A 503 16.85 4.15 -3.44
N PHE A 504 16.03 4.23 -2.39
CA PHE A 504 14.63 4.66 -2.49
C PHE A 504 14.50 6.13 -2.91
N ARG A 505 15.32 7.03 -2.35
CA ARG A 505 15.32 8.45 -2.78
C ARG A 505 15.70 8.61 -4.25
N ASN A 506 16.64 7.80 -4.72
CA ASN A 506 17.15 7.90 -6.09
C ASN A 506 16.14 7.49 -7.17
N ILE A 507 15.10 6.70 -6.83
CA ILE A 507 14.15 6.18 -7.81
C ILE A 507 12.88 7.02 -7.98
N VAL A 508 12.57 7.89 -7.02
CA VAL A 508 11.40 8.78 -7.03
C VAL A 508 11.79 10.26 -7.15
N ALA A 509 10.79 11.14 -7.36
CA ALA A 509 10.98 12.58 -7.30
C ALA A 509 11.13 13.09 -5.85
N GLU A 510 11.59 14.33 -5.68
CA GLU A 510 11.66 14.97 -4.36
C GLU A 510 10.43 15.85 -4.11
N PRO A 511 9.90 15.91 -2.89
CA PRO A 511 10.37 15.20 -1.70
C PRO A 511 9.97 13.72 -1.70
N ALA A 512 10.94 12.83 -1.46
CA ALA A 512 10.79 11.39 -1.70
C ALA A 512 9.57 10.75 -0.99
N ASP A 513 9.30 11.10 0.28
CA ASP A 513 8.18 10.55 1.03
C ASP A 513 6.82 10.87 0.39
N HIS A 514 6.69 11.96 -0.39
CA HIS A 514 5.44 12.26 -1.10
C HIS A 514 5.12 11.25 -2.20
N PHE A 515 6.13 10.55 -2.74
CA PHE A 515 6.00 9.55 -3.81
C PHE A 515 6.18 8.10 -3.31
N ILE A 516 6.47 7.92 -2.01
CA ILE A 516 6.65 6.63 -1.34
C ILE A 516 5.44 6.33 -0.45
N ASP A 517 5.01 7.31 0.34
CA ASP A 517 3.93 7.16 1.32
C ASP A 517 2.57 7.10 0.64
N LEU A 518 2.06 5.90 0.43
CA LEU A 518 0.73 5.66 -0.11
C LEU A 518 -0.38 6.35 0.71
N PHE A 519 -0.22 6.38 2.03
CA PHE A 519 -1.22 6.86 2.98
C PHE A 519 -0.86 8.24 3.53
N TRP A 520 -0.25 9.09 2.69
CA TRP A 520 -0.12 10.51 2.99
C TRP A 520 -1.49 11.17 3.16
N ALA A 521 -2.54 10.60 2.56
CA ALA A 521 -3.91 10.84 2.93
C ALA A 521 -4.69 9.52 3.08
N ARG A 522 -5.63 9.46 4.04
CA ARG A 522 -6.48 8.29 4.27
C ARG A 522 -7.88 8.71 4.71
N MET A 523 -8.91 7.97 4.31
CA MET A 523 -10.28 8.18 4.76
C MET A 523 -10.71 7.12 5.78
N LEU A 524 -11.27 7.58 6.90
CA LEU A 524 -11.79 6.75 8.00
C LEU A 524 -13.23 7.13 8.34
N PRO A 525 -14.06 6.21 8.83
CA PRO A 525 -13.84 4.76 8.81
C PRO A 525 -13.80 4.22 7.38
N TYR A 526 -12.95 3.22 7.12
CA TYR A 526 -12.84 2.62 5.80
C TYR A 526 -14.05 1.75 5.45
N LEU A 527 -14.63 1.01 6.40
CA LEU A 527 -15.85 0.24 6.20
C LEU A 527 -16.96 0.78 7.10
N SER A 528 -18.10 1.11 6.52
CA SER A 528 -19.28 1.63 7.22
C SER A 528 -20.57 0.95 6.82
N GLU A 529 -21.46 0.76 7.80
CA GLU A 529 -22.85 0.35 7.58
C GLU A 529 -23.76 1.48 8.07
N ALA A 530 -24.63 1.96 7.19
CA ALA A 530 -25.55 3.06 7.45
C ALA A 530 -26.99 2.56 7.53
N GLN A 531 -27.83 3.32 8.24
CA GLN A 531 -29.27 3.21 8.15
C GLN A 531 -29.81 4.17 7.07
N PRO A 532 -30.97 3.91 6.44
CA PRO A 532 -31.55 4.81 5.46
C PRO A 532 -31.72 6.24 6.01
N ASN A 533 -31.35 7.24 5.21
CA ASN A 533 -31.34 8.67 5.59
C ASN A 533 -30.43 9.04 6.79
N SER A 534 -29.62 8.12 7.30
CA SER A 534 -28.64 8.44 8.34
C SER A 534 -27.43 9.17 7.77
N GLU A 535 -26.77 9.96 8.62
CA GLU A 535 -25.55 10.66 8.27
C GLU A 535 -24.33 9.89 8.76
N ILE A 536 -23.30 9.83 7.92
CA ILE A 536 -21.97 9.32 8.26
C ILE A 536 -20.96 10.45 8.18
N ALA A 537 -20.08 10.53 9.18
CA ALA A 537 -18.90 11.38 9.16
C ALA A 537 -17.68 10.58 8.69
N TYR A 538 -16.94 11.15 7.75
CA TYR A 538 -15.66 10.64 7.27
C TYR A 538 -14.55 11.59 7.69
N THR A 539 -13.50 11.08 8.33
CA THR A 539 -12.28 11.80 8.67
C THR A 539 -11.22 11.50 7.61
N ILE A 540 -10.79 12.54 6.90
CA ILE A 540 -9.62 12.50 6.02
C ILE A 540 -8.40 12.86 6.86
N THR A 541 -7.55 11.89 7.17
CA THR A 541 -6.25 12.13 7.80
C THR A 541 -5.24 12.50 6.71
N ILE A 542 -4.37 13.48 6.99
CA ILE A 542 -3.41 14.02 6.02
C ILE A 542 -2.05 14.18 6.71
N ARG A 543 -0.98 13.77 6.02
CA ARG A 543 0.42 13.99 6.37
C ARG A 543 1.05 14.92 5.35
N ASN A 544 1.68 16.00 5.82
CA ASN A 544 2.43 16.87 4.92
C ASN A 544 3.85 16.34 4.70
N ASN A 545 4.00 15.58 3.61
CA ASN A 545 5.29 15.04 3.16
C ASN A 545 6.11 16.07 2.36
N LEU A 546 5.62 17.32 2.21
CA LEU A 546 6.36 18.39 1.58
C LEU A 546 7.35 19.03 2.56
N GLU A 547 8.48 19.48 2.05
CA GLU A 547 9.50 20.23 2.83
C GLU A 547 9.10 21.70 3.07
N ARG A 548 7.83 22.03 2.87
CA ARG A 548 7.28 23.38 3.04
C ARG A 548 5.88 23.32 3.65
N ARG A 549 5.44 24.47 4.16
CA ARG A 549 4.04 24.67 4.49
C ARG A 549 3.18 24.56 3.22
N ALA A 550 2.05 23.87 3.32
CA ALA A 550 1.08 23.73 2.24
C ALA A 550 -0.35 23.76 2.79
N VAL A 551 -1.28 24.15 1.93
CA VAL A 551 -2.71 24.15 2.26
C VAL A 551 -3.38 22.97 1.60
N TYR A 552 -4.02 22.15 2.42
CA TYR A 552 -4.78 20.99 1.97
C TYR A 552 -6.27 21.30 2.03
N SER A 553 -7.00 20.95 0.99
CA SER A 553 -8.46 20.97 1.02
C SER A 553 -9.03 19.67 0.48
N ALA A 554 -10.18 19.25 1.02
CA ALA A 554 -10.83 18.02 0.63
C ALA A 554 -12.33 18.21 0.46
N ARG A 555 -12.92 17.47 -0.49
CA ARG A 555 -14.38 17.32 -0.64
C ARG A 555 -14.74 15.87 -0.93
N LEU A 556 -15.88 15.42 -0.44
CA LEU A 556 -16.40 14.08 -0.73
C LEU A 556 -16.93 14.02 -2.16
N LEU A 557 -16.64 12.91 -2.83
CA LEU A 557 -17.28 12.49 -4.06
C LEU A 557 -18.20 11.32 -3.70
N PRO A 558 -19.52 11.55 -3.59
CA PRO A 558 -20.44 10.58 -3.02
C PRO A 558 -20.60 9.35 -3.91
N ALA A 559 -20.77 8.20 -3.27
CA ALA A 559 -21.27 6.98 -3.91
C ALA A 559 -22.63 7.21 -4.59
N SER A 560 -22.97 6.38 -5.58
CA SER A 560 -24.29 6.44 -6.24
C SER A 560 -25.43 6.39 -5.21
N GLY A 561 -26.35 7.37 -5.28
CA GLY A 561 -27.47 7.51 -4.34
C GLY A 561 -27.17 8.24 -3.04
N TRP A 562 -25.90 8.47 -2.70
CA TRP A 562 -25.50 9.24 -1.51
C TRP A 562 -25.49 10.73 -1.80
N THR A 563 -25.77 11.54 -0.77
CA THR A 563 -25.69 13.00 -0.87
C THR A 563 -24.59 13.51 0.06
N SER A 564 -23.53 14.10 -0.49
CA SER A 564 -22.54 14.83 0.30
C SER A 564 -23.08 16.20 0.68
N HIS A 565 -22.79 16.67 1.89
CA HIS A 565 -22.95 18.08 2.21
C HIS A 565 -21.90 18.88 1.41
N GLU A 566 -22.23 20.04 0.85
CA GLU A 566 -21.33 20.87 0.01
C GLU A 566 -20.17 21.54 0.79
N GLN A 567 -19.62 20.83 1.78
CA GLN A 567 -18.54 21.31 2.62
C GLN A 567 -17.19 20.95 1.99
N VAL A 568 -16.43 21.97 1.61
CA VAL A 568 -14.98 21.83 1.38
C VAL A 568 -14.29 22.07 2.71
N GLY A 569 -13.61 21.06 3.24
CA GLY A 569 -12.75 21.23 4.40
C GLY A 569 -11.37 21.72 3.98
N ARG A 570 -10.69 22.49 4.84
CA ARG A 570 -9.37 23.05 4.56
C ARG A 570 -8.51 23.07 5.84
N ILE A 571 -7.24 22.72 5.70
CA ILE A 571 -6.24 22.72 6.77
C ILE A 571 -4.90 23.20 6.23
N THR A 572 -4.12 23.90 7.05
CA THR A 572 -2.75 24.31 6.71
C THR A 572 -1.79 23.53 7.56
N LEU A 573 -0.83 22.84 6.92
CA LEU A 573 0.15 22.00 7.59
C LEU A 573 1.56 22.52 7.28
N GLY A 574 2.41 22.63 8.30
CA GLY A 574 3.85 22.77 8.18
C GLY A 574 4.51 21.45 7.75
N PRO A 575 5.81 21.45 7.42
CA PRO A 575 6.54 20.24 7.06
C PRO A 575 6.40 19.17 8.15
N THR A 576 6.16 17.91 7.77
CA THR A 576 5.98 16.75 8.68
C THR A 576 4.76 16.80 9.61
N GLU A 577 3.97 17.89 9.58
CA GLU A 577 2.74 17.98 10.39
C GLU A 577 1.66 17.05 9.84
N ARG A 578 0.79 16.59 10.74
CA ARG A 578 -0.38 15.77 10.44
C ARG A 578 -1.64 16.53 10.81
N GLY A 579 -2.73 16.28 10.11
CA GLY A 579 -4.02 16.90 10.45
C GLY A 579 -5.21 16.17 9.85
N GLU A 580 -6.39 16.63 10.20
CA GLU A 580 -7.65 15.95 9.90
C GLU A 580 -8.68 16.92 9.31
N ILE A 581 -9.43 16.43 8.34
CA ILE A 581 -10.60 17.11 7.77
C ILE A 581 -11.81 16.19 7.92
N VAL A 582 -12.85 16.66 8.61
CA VAL A 582 -14.10 15.90 8.76
C VAL A 582 -15.12 16.35 7.71
N LEU A 583 -15.67 15.39 6.96
CA LEU A 583 -16.67 15.58 5.92
C LEU A 583 -17.87 14.67 6.19
N ARG A 584 -19.05 15.00 5.67
CA ARG A 584 -20.30 14.27 5.97
C ARG A 584 -21.06 13.90 4.70
N ALA A 585 -21.69 12.73 4.71
CA ALA A 585 -22.60 12.30 3.67
C ALA A 585 -23.84 11.62 4.26
N THR A 586 -24.98 11.80 3.61
CA THR A 586 -26.27 11.22 3.98
C THR A 586 -26.59 10.03 3.09
N ALA A 587 -26.99 8.94 3.74
CA ALA A 587 -27.38 7.69 3.08
C ALA A 587 -28.67 7.86 2.27
N PRO A 588 -28.85 7.11 1.16
CA PRO A 588 -30.11 7.06 0.43
C PRO A 588 -31.29 6.61 1.32
N ALA A 589 -32.50 6.92 0.88
CA ALA A 589 -33.72 6.54 1.58
C ALA A 589 -34.08 5.04 1.46
N GLN A 590 -33.47 4.34 0.51
CA GLN A 590 -33.64 2.90 0.30
C GLN A 590 -32.37 2.17 0.72
N GLY A 591 -32.53 1.00 1.35
CA GLY A 591 -31.42 0.09 1.62
C GLY A 591 -30.70 -0.34 0.35
N ASP A 592 -29.37 -0.44 0.43
CA ASP A 592 -28.50 -1.02 -0.58
C ASP A 592 -27.39 -1.78 0.16
N PRO A 593 -27.55 -3.11 0.36
CA PRO A 593 -26.58 -3.89 1.13
C PRO A 593 -25.26 -4.09 0.39
N ARG A 594 -25.17 -3.67 -0.88
CA ARG A 594 -23.93 -3.72 -1.66
C ARG A 594 -22.93 -2.70 -1.14
N ARG A 595 -21.65 -3.07 -1.17
CA ARG A 595 -20.55 -2.15 -0.86
C ARG A 595 -20.46 -1.07 -1.94
N ARG A 596 -20.58 0.20 -1.58
CA ARG A 596 -20.41 1.32 -2.50
C ARG A 596 -19.13 2.07 -2.17
N LEU A 597 -18.43 2.52 -3.22
CA LEU A 597 -17.19 3.28 -3.08
C LEU A 597 -17.52 4.75 -2.79
N MET A 598 -17.11 5.23 -1.62
CA MET A 598 -17.02 6.65 -1.28
C MET A 598 -15.59 7.10 -1.55
N THR A 599 -15.38 8.26 -2.15
CA THR A 599 -14.03 8.82 -2.37
C THR A 599 -13.95 10.28 -1.96
N ALA A 600 -12.74 10.82 -1.83
CA ALA A 600 -12.52 12.23 -1.57
C ALA A 600 -11.48 12.79 -2.53
N GLU A 601 -11.81 13.90 -3.20
CA GLU A 601 -10.81 14.70 -3.91
C GLU A 601 -10.01 15.51 -2.90
N ILE A 602 -8.69 15.51 -3.06
CA ILE A 602 -7.77 16.31 -2.24
C ILE A 602 -7.00 17.26 -3.13
N LEU A 603 -6.87 18.52 -2.68
CA LEU A 603 -6.07 19.54 -3.34
C LEU A 603 -4.92 19.96 -2.44
N ILE A 604 -3.76 20.19 -3.03
CA ILE A 604 -2.58 20.79 -2.41
C ILE A 604 -2.36 22.14 -3.06
N ASP A 605 -2.47 23.22 -2.29
CA ASP A 605 -2.39 24.60 -2.79
C ASP A 605 -3.28 24.84 -4.02
N ASP A 606 -4.53 24.37 -3.91
CA ASP A 606 -5.57 24.46 -4.95
C ASP A 606 -5.27 23.66 -6.23
N VAL A 607 -4.25 22.79 -6.23
CA VAL A 607 -3.97 21.80 -7.28
C VAL A 607 -4.55 20.44 -6.89
N SER A 608 -5.52 19.96 -7.66
CA SER A 608 -6.13 18.65 -7.43
C SER A 608 -5.10 17.52 -7.57
N GLN A 609 -5.12 16.60 -6.63
CA GLN A 609 -4.44 15.32 -6.68
C GLN A 609 -5.39 14.19 -7.14
N GLY A 610 -6.65 14.53 -7.43
CA GLY A 610 -7.70 13.56 -7.74
C GLY A 610 -8.27 12.83 -6.51
N PRO A 611 -9.15 11.84 -6.73
CA PRO A 611 -9.78 11.05 -5.68
C PRO A 611 -8.85 9.94 -5.15
N VAL A 612 -7.85 10.36 -4.38
CA VAL A 612 -6.77 9.50 -3.87
C VAL A 612 -7.13 8.70 -2.62
N CYS A 613 -8.24 9.02 -1.95
CA CYS A 613 -8.74 8.29 -0.79
C CYS A 613 -10.06 7.59 -1.09
N GLU A 614 -10.26 6.42 -0.49
CA GLU A 614 -11.50 5.65 -0.59
C GLU A 614 -11.98 5.08 0.75
N ALA A 615 -13.29 4.81 0.81
CA ALA A 615 -13.97 4.04 1.85
C ALA A 615 -15.14 3.27 1.19
N LEU A 616 -15.62 2.25 1.90
CA LEU A 616 -16.70 1.38 1.47
C LEU A 616 -17.88 1.54 2.42
N VAL A 617 -19.06 1.74 1.84
CA VAL A 617 -20.29 1.97 2.60
C VAL A 617 -21.43 1.13 2.07
N SER A 618 -22.26 0.58 2.95
CA SER A 618 -23.54 -0.05 2.62
C SER A 618 -24.67 0.58 3.42
N VAL A 619 -25.91 0.40 2.94
CA VAL A 619 -27.11 0.82 3.67
C VAL A 619 -27.93 -0.42 4.00
N LEU A 620 -28.08 -0.69 5.29
CA LEU A 620 -28.84 -1.82 5.81
C LEU A 620 -30.22 -1.34 6.28
N ASP A 621 -31.27 -2.08 5.94
CA ASP A 621 -32.65 -1.79 6.32
C ASP A 621 -32.93 -1.88 7.83
#